data_AF-A0A7Y5KAI5-F1
#
_entry.id   AF-A0A7Y5KAI5-F1
#
_cell.length_a   1.000
_cell.length_b   1.000
_cell.length_c   1.000
_cell.angle_alpha   90.00
_cell.angle_beta   90.00
_cell.angle_gamma   90.00
#
_symmetry.space_group_name_H-M   'P 1'
#
loop_
_entity.id
_entity.type
_entity.pdbx_description
1 polymer ?
#
loop_
_entity_poly.entity_id
_entity_poly.type
_entity_poly.pdbx_seq_one_letter_code
_entity_poly.pdbx_strand_id
1 'polypeptide(L)'
;ALTPLGRPLTFLQPTSISADCSLLKWGLPHWREKLLNKFGVDYAKTPAEDFATGMITYKNPESGQIVKAQFTDSWMFEKQGLRLFMDGMGPGYAFEVNTLQSSLQIFIGDAAAEATADAELALEKSTASRGLLAVQHNEPDLYGYTDEIEDAIHAFAAGRDAMLPWSYGLEIVKLAMAGYMSAERKQTIDLTSPVIQKELETFVPLIQQGRGAEVLSA
;
A
#
# COMPACT_ATOMS: atom_id res chain seq x y z
N ALA A 1 4.48 -9.47 19.05
CA ALA A 1 4.79 -9.61 17.62
C ALA A 1 3.49 -9.62 16.83
N LEU A 2 3.42 -8.94 15.68
CA LEU A 2 2.24 -8.96 14.79
C LEU A 2 1.94 -10.36 14.26
N THR A 3 2.94 -11.24 14.12
CA THR A 3 2.78 -12.70 14.10
C THR A 3 3.97 -13.30 14.84
N PRO A 4 3.79 -14.24 15.79
CA PRO A 4 4.92 -14.83 16.50
C PRO A 4 5.86 -15.57 15.54
N LEU A 5 7.17 -15.52 15.81
CA LEU A 5 8.18 -16.20 15.00
C LEU A 5 7.87 -17.72 14.91
N GLY A 6 7.97 -18.28 13.71
CA GLY A 6 7.70 -19.71 13.46
C GLY A 6 6.22 -20.08 13.36
N ARG A 7 5.30 -19.13 13.48
CA ARG A 7 3.87 -19.35 13.21
C ARG A 7 3.56 -19.12 11.73
N PRO A 8 2.53 -19.79 11.17
CA PRO A 8 2.10 -19.53 9.81
C PRO A 8 1.63 -18.09 9.65
N LEU A 9 1.73 -17.54 8.44
CA LEU A 9 1.30 -16.17 8.14
C LEU A 9 -0.19 -15.92 8.39
N THR A 10 -1.00 -16.97 8.38
CA THR A 10 -2.43 -16.95 8.66
C THR A 10 -2.76 -17.16 10.15
N PHE A 11 -1.75 -17.13 11.03
CA PHE A 11 -1.95 -17.35 12.48
C PHE A 11 -2.89 -16.31 13.10
N LEU A 12 -2.73 -15.03 12.75
CA LEU A 12 -3.70 -14.02 13.14
C LEU A 12 -4.96 -14.13 12.29
N GLN A 13 -6.10 -14.25 12.94
CA GLN A 13 -7.37 -14.46 12.26
C GLN A 13 -8.07 -13.12 12.03
N PRO A 14 -8.31 -12.69 10.79
CA PRO A 14 -9.03 -11.46 10.52
C PRO A 14 -10.50 -11.61 10.95
N THR A 15 -10.99 -10.68 11.75
CA THR A 15 -12.36 -10.69 12.29
C THR A 15 -13.24 -9.63 11.64
N SER A 16 -12.67 -8.48 11.29
CA SER A 16 -13.43 -7.42 10.62
C SER A 16 -12.54 -6.47 9.83
N ILE A 17 -13.12 -5.82 8.84
CA ILE A 17 -12.46 -4.78 8.05
C ILE A 17 -13.40 -3.59 7.85
N SER A 18 -12.84 -2.39 7.98
CA SER A 18 -13.49 -1.14 7.58
C SER A 18 -12.56 -0.39 6.65
N ALA A 19 -13.04 0.07 5.51
CA ALA A 19 -12.23 0.77 4.52
C ALA A 19 -13.01 1.87 3.80
N ASP A 20 -12.27 2.81 3.23
CA ASP A 20 -12.76 3.91 2.41
C ASP A 20 -11.92 4.01 1.13
N CYS A 21 -12.56 4.39 0.04
CA CYS A 21 -11.94 4.63 -1.26
C CYS A 21 -12.40 6.00 -1.76
N SER A 22 -11.46 6.79 -2.27
CA SER A 22 -11.72 8.18 -2.64
C SER A 22 -11.02 8.56 -3.96
N LEU A 23 -11.59 9.56 -4.63
CA LEU A 23 -10.98 10.28 -5.74
C LEU A 23 -10.57 11.67 -5.27
N LEU A 24 -9.30 11.82 -4.95
CA LEU A 24 -8.74 13.04 -4.43
C LEU A 24 -8.17 13.92 -5.56
N LYS A 25 -7.10 13.50 -6.24
CA LYS A 25 -6.46 14.30 -7.32
C LYS A 25 -7.18 14.09 -8.64
N TRP A 26 -7.32 12.83 -9.04
CA TRP A 26 -7.97 12.46 -10.29
C TRP A 26 -9.49 12.61 -10.22
N GLY A 27 -10.05 13.04 -9.09
CA GLY A 27 -11.40 13.56 -8.96
C GLY A 27 -11.56 15.03 -9.37
N LEU A 28 -10.48 15.81 -9.52
CA LEU A 28 -10.59 17.25 -9.80
C LEU A 28 -10.63 17.53 -11.31
N PRO A 29 -11.48 18.48 -11.79
CA PRO A 29 -11.63 18.76 -13.23
C PRO A 29 -10.30 19.03 -13.94
N HIS A 30 -9.46 19.89 -13.35
CA HIS A 30 -8.14 20.24 -13.90
C HIS A 30 -7.22 19.03 -14.14
N TRP A 31 -7.17 18.11 -13.18
CA TRP A 31 -6.29 16.93 -13.29
C TRP A 31 -6.85 15.88 -14.23
N ARG A 32 -8.18 15.69 -14.24
CA ARG A 32 -8.86 14.81 -15.20
C ARG A 32 -8.70 15.27 -16.64
N GLU A 33 -8.84 16.58 -16.88
CA GLU A 33 -8.62 17.17 -18.20
C GLU A 33 -7.18 16.94 -18.68
N LYS A 34 -6.19 17.14 -17.80
CA LYS A 34 -4.78 16.84 -18.12
C LYS A 34 -4.56 15.37 -18.46
N LEU A 35 -5.17 14.46 -17.71
CA LEU A 35 -5.05 13.01 -17.95
C LEU A 35 -5.65 12.63 -19.31
N LEU A 36 -6.83 13.17 -19.62
CA LEU A 36 -7.50 13.00 -20.91
C LEU A 36 -6.66 13.54 -22.06
N ASN A 37 -6.20 14.79 -21.97
CA ASN A 37 -5.44 15.43 -23.04
C ASN A 37 -4.08 14.76 -23.29
N LYS A 38 -3.43 14.23 -22.25
CA LYS A 38 -2.09 13.62 -22.36
C LYS A 38 -2.12 12.15 -22.73
N PHE A 39 -3.06 11.38 -22.19
CA PHE A 39 -3.07 9.92 -22.29
C PHE A 39 -4.35 9.35 -22.92
N GLY A 40 -5.35 10.18 -23.21
CA GLY A 40 -6.63 9.73 -23.75
C GLY A 40 -7.52 9.02 -22.73
N VAL A 41 -7.21 9.10 -21.43
CA VAL A 41 -7.96 8.41 -20.38
C VAL A 41 -8.99 9.37 -19.75
N ASP A 42 -10.27 9.05 -19.94
CA ASP A 42 -11.40 9.84 -19.43
C ASP A 42 -11.86 9.35 -18.06
N TYR A 43 -11.24 9.89 -17.00
CA TYR A 43 -11.59 9.59 -15.61
C TYR A 43 -12.96 10.13 -15.17
N ALA A 44 -13.68 10.87 -16.01
CA ALA A 44 -15.07 11.22 -15.71
C ALA A 44 -16.04 10.08 -16.01
N LYS A 45 -15.65 9.09 -16.82
CA LYS A 45 -16.52 7.96 -17.23
C LYS A 45 -16.34 6.73 -16.35
N THR A 46 -15.09 6.29 -16.17
CA THR A 46 -14.77 5.04 -15.47
C THR A 46 -13.60 5.28 -14.51
N PRO A 47 -13.79 6.08 -13.46
CA PRO A 47 -12.71 6.34 -12.52
C PRO A 47 -12.40 5.09 -11.67
N ALA A 48 -11.13 4.92 -11.36
CA ALA A 48 -10.65 4.14 -10.23
C ALA A 48 -10.23 5.08 -9.10
N GLU A 49 -10.33 4.63 -7.86
CA GLU A 49 -9.84 5.35 -6.69
C GLU A 49 -8.35 5.69 -6.82
N ASP A 50 -7.94 6.81 -6.26
CA ASP A 50 -6.53 7.22 -6.20
C ASP A 50 -6.00 7.34 -4.77
N PHE A 51 -6.87 7.00 -3.82
CA PHE A 51 -6.64 6.93 -2.40
C PHE A 51 -7.54 5.85 -1.79
N ALA A 52 -6.95 4.98 -0.98
CA ALA A 52 -7.66 4.01 -0.16
C ALA A 52 -7.06 3.97 1.23
N THR A 53 -7.90 3.82 2.25
CA THR A 53 -7.45 3.66 3.64
C THR A 53 -8.39 2.73 4.39
N GLY A 54 -7.90 2.07 5.43
CA GLY A 54 -8.74 1.18 6.20
C GLY A 54 -8.05 0.57 7.41
N MET A 55 -8.82 -0.23 8.12
CA MET A 55 -8.41 -0.91 9.34
C MET A 55 -8.91 -2.34 9.32
N ILE A 56 -8.00 -3.29 9.51
CA ILE A 56 -8.30 -4.70 9.70
C ILE A 56 -8.14 -5.02 11.18
N THR A 57 -9.15 -5.68 11.74
CA THR A 57 -9.09 -6.25 13.09
C THR A 57 -8.77 -7.71 12.99
N TYR A 58 -7.80 -8.16 13.76
CA TYR A 58 -7.43 -9.56 13.90
C TYR A 58 -7.60 -10.02 15.35
N LYS A 59 -7.73 -11.33 15.51
CA LYS A 59 -7.67 -12.02 16.80
C LYS A 59 -6.48 -12.95 16.82
N ASN A 60 -5.68 -12.87 17.88
CA ASN A 60 -4.74 -13.92 18.22
C ASN A 60 -5.53 -15.12 18.75
N PRO A 61 -5.51 -16.29 18.07
CA PRO A 61 -6.35 -17.42 18.44
C PRO A 61 -5.96 -18.05 19.78
N GLU A 62 -4.74 -17.84 20.26
CA GLU A 62 -4.24 -18.43 21.50
C GLU A 62 -4.47 -17.53 22.72
N SER A 63 -4.15 -16.23 22.60
CA SER A 63 -4.30 -15.29 23.71
C SER A 63 -5.64 -14.56 23.73
N GLY A 64 -6.39 -14.60 22.64
CA GLY A 64 -7.59 -13.78 22.45
C GLY A 64 -7.30 -12.29 22.22
N GLN A 65 -6.03 -11.89 22.16
CA GLN A 65 -5.63 -10.50 21.95
C GLN A 65 -6.20 -9.96 20.63
N ILE A 66 -6.77 -8.75 20.70
CA ILE A 66 -7.19 -7.99 19.52
C ILE A 66 -5.97 -7.26 18.95
N VAL A 67 -5.72 -7.45 17.66
CA VAL A 67 -4.66 -6.77 16.90
C VAL A 67 -5.31 -5.92 15.82
N LYS A 68 -4.74 -4.75 15.56
CA LYS A 68 -5.23 -3.79 14.56
C LYS A 68 -4.13 -3.54 13.55
N ALA A 69 -4.48 -3.56 12.27
CA ALA A 69 -3.61 -3.14 11.18
C ALA A 69 -4.31 -2.04 10.40
N GLN A 70 -3.70 -0.86 10.35
CA GLN A 70 -4.15 0.22 9.48
C GLN A 70 -3.35 0.18 8.19
N PHE A 71 -4.01 0.47 7.07
CA PHE A 71 -3.36 0.64 5.78
C PHE A 71 -3.81 1.95 5.15
N THR A 72 -2.94 2.52 4.31
CA THR A 72 -3.28 3.63 3.42
C THR A 72 -2.44 3.48 2.17
N ASP A 73 -3.09 3.49 1.02
CA ASP A 73 -2.44 3.51 -0.28
C ASP A 73 -2.93 4.71 -1.09
N SER A 74 -2.03 5.31 -1.87
CA SER A 74 -2.38 6.39 -2.76
C SER A 74 -1.40 6.48 -3.92
N TRP A 75 -1.96 6.48 -5.13
CA TRP A 75 -1.18 6.65 -6.36
C TRP A 75 -1.22 8.11 -6.85
N MET A 76 -1.59 9.04 -5.97
CA MET A 76 -1.40 10.46 -6.20
C MET A 76 0.08 10.83 -6.10
N PHE A 77 0.68 11.09 -7.26
CA PHE A 77 2.10 11.40 -7.43
C PHE A 77 2.47 12.84 -7.00
N GLU A 78 2.20 13.25 -5.75
CA GLU A 78 2.43 14.63 -5.26
C GLU A 78 3.20 14.73 -3.92
N LYS A 79 3.81 13.63 -3.46
CA LYS A 79 4.76 13.58 -2.33
C LYS A 79 6.05 12.90 -2.82
N GLN A 80 7.14 12.96 -2.05
CA GLN A 80 8.45 12.37 -2.36
C GLN A 80 8.35 10.92 -2.87
N GLY A 81 9.40 10.42 -3.58
CA GLY A 81 9.49 9.07 -4.19
C GLY A 81 9.21 7.88 -3.25
N LEU A 82 9.39 6.63 -3.70
CA LEU A 82 8.76 5.42 -3.10
C LEU A 82 8.63 5.36 -1.56
N ARG A 83 7.42 5.01 -1.10
CA ARG A 83 6.87 5.39 0.22
C ARG A 83 6.39 4.22 1.09
N LEU A 84 7.22 3.21 1.31
CA LEU A 84 6.86 2.19 2.30
C LEU A 84 7.18 2.75 3.70
N PHE A 85 6.11 2.97 4.46
CA PHE A 85 6.17 3.32 5.87
C PHE A 85 5.35 2.32 6.65
N MET A 86 5.96 1.70 7.66
CA MET A 86 5.32 0.76 8.55
C MET A 86 5.76 1.08 9.97
N ASP A 87 4.83 1.33 10.86
CA ASP A 87 5.08 1.38 12.29
C ASP A 87 4.29 0.29 13.00
N GLY A 88 4.83 -0.15 14.13
CA GLY A 88 4.19 -1.19 14.92
C GLY A 88 4.46 -0.98 16.39
N MET A 89 3.41 -1.14 17.19
CA MET A 89 3.47 -0.97 18.64
C MET A 89 2.88 -2.19 19.33
N GLY A 90 3.55 -2.65 20.37
CA GLY A 90 3.08 -3.68 21.28
C GLY A 90 3.23 -3.25 22.74
N PRO A 91 2.78 -4.07 23.70
CA PRO A 91 2.78 -3.70 25.13
C PRO A 91 4.14 -3.35 25.74
N GLY A 92 5.25 -3.66 25.07
CA GLY A 92 6.61 -3.37 25.55
C GLY A 92 7.62 -3.10 24.44
N TYR A 93 7.16 -2.79 23.22
CA TYR A 93 8.04 -2.46 22.11
C TYR A 93 7.32 -1.57 21.09
N ALA A 94 8.10 -0.81 20.35
CA ALA A 94 7.67 -0.12 19.14
C ALA A 94 8.77 -0.26 18.08
N PHE A 95 8.39 -0.24 16.81
CA PHE A 95 9.32 -0.22 15.70
C PHE A 95 8.77 0.63 14.57
N GLU A 96 9.68 1.09 13.71
CA GLU A 96 9.38 1.84 12.50
C GLU A 96 10.27 1.32 11.36
N VAL A 97 9.70 1.23 10.17
CA VAL A 97 10.38 1.00 8.90
C VAL A 97 9.99 2.14 7.97
N ASN A 98 10.99 2.86 7.47
CA ASN A 98 10.77 4.02 6.61
C ASN A 98 11.76 4.01 5.43
N THR A 99 11.27 3.65 4.25
CA THR A 99 12.11 3.52 3.05
C THR A 99 12.48 4.87 2.42
N LEU A 100 11.94 5.98 2.92
CA LEU A 100 12.38 7.32 2.54
C LEU A 100 13.60 7.78 3.32
N GLN A 101 13.91 7.11 4.44
CA GLN A 101 15.11 7.41 5.21
C GLN A 101 16.30 6.66 4.61
N SER A 102 17.03 7.35 3.72
CA SER A 102 18.28 6.83 3.19
C SER A 102 19.39 6.83 4.26
N SER A 103 20.18 5.75 4.29
CA SER A 103 21.43 5.70 5.06
C SER A 103 22.56 6.52 4.44
N LEU A 104 22.45 6.87 3.16
CA LEU A 104 23.40 7.69 2.42
C LEU A 104 22.93 9.14 2.35
N GLN A 105 23.78 10.06 2.82
CA GLN A 105 23.54 11.49 2.74
C GLN A 105 24.53 12.13 1.76
N ILE A 106 24.04 12.99 0.89
CA ILE A 106 24.87 13.76 -0.06
C ILE A 106 24.85 15.22 0.35
N PHE A 107 26.04 15.80 0.53
CA PHE A 107 26.22 17.23 0.71
C PHE A 107 26.81 17.82 -0.58
N ILE A 108 26.13 18.82 -1.14
CA ILE A 108 26.61 19.56 -2.32
C ILE A 108 27.11 20.92 -1.82
N GLY A 109 28.43 21.13 -1.91
CA GLY A 109 29.05 22.39 -1.53
C GLY A 109 28.96 23.46 -2.63
N ASP A 110 29.21 24.71 -2.23
CA ASP A 110 28.99 25.92 -3.05
C ASP A 110 29.61 25.85 -4.45
N ALA A 111 30.86 25.41 -4.58
CA ALA A 111 31.55 25.32 -5.87
C ALA A 111 30.84 24.39 -6.89
N ALA A 112 30.14 23.35 -6.42
CA ALA A 112 29.38 22.45 -7.28
C ALA A 112 27.97 22.98 -7.57
N ALA A 113 27.36 23.70 -6.61
CA ALA A 113 26.07 24.36 -6.80
C ALA A 113 26.18 25.53 -7.81
N GLU A 114 27.24 26.34 -7.69
CA GLU A 114 27.57 27.49 -8.55
C GLU A 114 27.89 27.09 -10.01
N ALA A 115 28.30 25.84 -10.24
CA ALA A 115 28.53 25.30 -11.57
C ALA A 115 27.22 24.98 -12.33
N THR A 116 26.06 25.06 -11.66
CA THR A 116 24.76 24.97 -12.31
C THR A 116 24.31 26.35 -12.78
N ALA A 117 23.61 26.42 -13.92
CA ALA A 117 23.26 27.70 -14.56
C ALA A 117 22.42 28.65 -13.68
N ASP A 118 21.83 28.15 -12.59
CA ASP A 118 21.08 28.91 -11.61
C ASP A 118 21.16 28.19 -10.25
N ALA A 119 22.21 28.47 -9.48
CA ALA A 119 22.58 27.75 -8.26
C ALA A 119 21.53 27.86 -7.13
N GLU A 120 20.92 29.03 -7.00
CA GLU A 120 19.87 29.31 -6.00
C GLU A 120 18.59 28.57 -6.38
N LEU A 121 18.19 28.65 -7.65
CA LEU A 121 17.06 27.88 -8.18
C LEU A 121 17.32 26.37 -8.13
N ALA A 122 18.54 25.90 -8.37
CA ALA A 122 18.88 24.48 -8.32
C ALA A 122 18.83 23.93 -6.89
N LEU A 123 19.34 24.66 -5.91
CA LEU A 123 19.32 24.28 -4.50
C LEU A 123 17.89 24.35 -3.93
N GLU A 124 17.20 25.47 -4.15
CA GLU A 124 15.81 25.68 -3.72
C GLU A 124 14.85 24.71 -4.43
N LYS A 125 15.00 24.47 -5.75
CA LYS A 125 14.19 23.48 -6.48
C LYS A 125 14.53 22.04 -6.14
N SER A 126 15.79 21.69 -5.84
CA SER A 126 16.13 20.32 -5.44
C SER A 126 15.30 19.93 -4.21
N THR A 127 15.16 20.84 -3.25
CA THR A 127 14.39 20.62 -2.03
C THR A 127 12.89 20.85 -2.21
N ALA A 128 12.47 21.87 -2.98
CA ALA A 128 11.08 22.33 -3.06
C ALA A 128 10.27 21.82 -4.26
N SER A 129 10.89 21.40 -5.37
CA SER A 129 10.16 20.92 -6.56
C SER A 129 10.62 19.58 -7.14
N ARG A 130 11.77 19.05 -6.67
CA ARG A 130 12.21 17.66 -6.95
C ARG A 130 12.34 16.76 -5.71
N GLY A 131 12.12 17.32 -4.51
CA GLY A 131 12.14 16.58 -3.24
C GLY A 131 13.54 16.14 -2.80
N LEU A 132 13.69 15.84 -1.51
CA LEU A 132 14.87 15.19 -0.94
C LEU A 132 15.26 13.99 -1.83
N LEU A 133 16.48 13.97 -2.36
CA LEU A 133 16.99 12.84 -3.13
C LEU A 133 17.33 11.70 -2.15
N ALA A 134 16.35 10.90 -1.77
CA ALA A 134 16.60 9.67 -1.04
C ALA A 134 17.40 8.73 -1.94
N VAL A 135 18.67 8.49 -1.60
CA VAL A 135 19.52 7.57 -2.37
C VAL A 135 19.44 6.19 -1.75
N GLN A 136 18.72 5.27 -2.37
CA GLN A 136 18.70 3.87 -1.95
C GLN A 136 19.73 3.09 -2.77
N HIS A 137 20.85 2.73 -2.13
CA HIS A 137 22.00 2.10 -2.81
C HIS A 137 21.74 0.64 -3.22
N ASN A 138 20.77 -0.03 -2.58
CA ASN A 138 20.33 -1.39 -2.90
C ASN A 138 18.81 -1.54 -2.65
N GLU A 139 18.00 -0.94 -3.52
CA GLU A 139 16.54 -1.01 -3.45
C GLU A 139 15.98 -2.45 -3.46
N PRO A 140 16.49 -3.39 -4.29
CA PRO A 140 15.95 -4.74 -4.31
C PRO A 140 16.07 -5.49 -2.98
N ASP A 141 17.19 -5.31 -2.28
CA ASP A 141 17.42 -5.88 -0.96
C ASP A 141 16.56 -5.21 0.11
N LEU A 142 16.46 -3.87 0.07
CA LEU A 142 15.62 -3.11 1.00
C LEU A 142 14.13 -3.53 0.94
N TYR A 143 13.65 -3.93 -0.24
CA TYR A 143 12.27 -4.38 -0.43
C TYR A 143 12.08 -5.89 -0.28
N GLY A 144 13.16 -6.64 -0.01
CA GLY A 144 13.12 -8.07 0.22
C GLY A 144 12.95 -8.92 -1.04
N TYR A 145 13.12 -8.35 -2.23
CA TYR A 145 13.01 -9.11 -3.49
C TYR A 145 14.06 -10.21 -3.58
N THR A 146 15.27 -9.95 -3.07
CA THR A 146 16.37 -10.91 -3.03
C THR A 146 16.00 -12.13 -2.18
N ASP A 147 15.53 -11.90 -0.95
CA ASP A 147 15.16 -12.95 0.00
C ASP A 147 13.94 -13.75 -0.48
N GLU A 148 12.93 -13.08 -1.06
CA GLU A 148 11.75 -13.74 -1.61
C GLU A 148 12.13 -14.69 -2.77
N ILE A 149 13.01 -14.23 -3.67
CA ILE A 149 13.50 -15.06 -4.78
C ILE A 149 14.35 -16.22 -4.26
N GLU A 150 15.21 -15.99 -3.27
CA GLU A 150 16.05 -17.04 -2.68
C GLU A 150 15.20 -18.14 -2.02
N ASP A 151 14.18 -17.77 -1.22
CA ASP A 151 13.26 -18.76 -0.64
C ASP A 151 12.48 -19.51 -1.72
N ALA A 152 12.01 -18.82 -2.76
CA ALA A 152 11.31 -19.46 -3.88
C ALA A 152 12.21 -20.49 -4.60
N ILE A 153 13.47 -20.15 -4.88
CA ILE A 153 14.45 -21.06 -5.50
C ILE A 153 14.68 -22.29 -4.60
N HIS A 154 14.95 -22.07 -3.32
CA HIS A 154 15.22 -23.16 -2.37
C HIS A 154 14.00 -24.05 -2.15
N ALA A 155 12.80 -23.46 -2.05
CA ALA A 155 11.56 -24.20 -1.90
C ALA A 155 11.26 -25.05 -3.14
N PHE A 156 11.42 -24.47 -4.33
CA PHE A 156 11.22 -25.17 -5.60
C PHE A 156 12.20 -26.34 -5.75
N ALA A 157 13.50 -26.11 -5.46
CA ALA A 157 14.52 -27.16 -5.53
C ALA A 157 14.26 -28.31 -4.54
N ALA A 158 13.66 -28.02 -3.39
CA ALA A 158 13.32 -29.00 -2.36
C ALA A 158 11.92 -29.63 -2.52
N GLY A 159 11.14 -29.23 -3.53
CA GLY A 159 9.78 -29.74 -3.74
C GLY A 159 8.81 -29.41 -2.60
N ARG A 160 8.98 -28.25 -1.94
CA ARG A 160 8.13 -27.75 -0.86
C ARG A 160 7.54 -26.38 -1.22
N ASP A 161 6.54 -25.95 -0.46
CA ASP A 161 6.05 -24.58 -0.55
C ASP A 161 7.08 -23.57 0.02
N ALA A 162 7.11 -22.39 -0.60
CA ALA A 162 7.80 -21.21 -0.08
C ALA A 162 7.00 -20.59 1.09
N MET A 163 7.60 -19.62 1.78
CA MET A 163 6.97 -18.90 2.89
C MET A 163 5.66 -18.21 2.49
N LEU A 164 5.59 -17.68 1.27
CA LEU A 164 4.43 -16.99 0.69
C LEU A 164 3.74 -17.86 -0.38
N PRO A 165 2.98 -18.90 0.00
CA PRO A 165 2.30 -19.76 -0.97
C PRO A 165 1.09 -19.04 -1.59
N TRP A 166 0.59 -19.59 -2.70
CA TRP A 166 -0.63 -19.10 -3.38
C TRP A 166 -1.86 -19.05 -2.48
N SER A 167 -1.97 -19.97 -1.51
CA SER A 167 -3.04 -19.97 -0.52
C SER A 167 -3.01 -18.72 0.37
N TYR A 168 -1.83 -18.17 0.66
CA TYR A 168 -1.71 -16.90 1.36
C TYR A 168 -2.06 -15.72 0.45
N GLY A 169 -1.66 -15.77 -0.83
CA GLY A 169 -2.10 -14.79 -1.83
C GLY A 169 -3.63 -14.68 -1.93
N LEU A 170 -4.34 -15.81 -1.85
CA LEU A 170 -5.81 -15.83 -1.80
C LEU A 170 -6.36 -15.08 -0.57
N GLU A 171 -5.73 -15.25 0.61
CA GLU A 171 -6.13 -14.53 1.81
C GLU A 171 -5.95 -13.00 1.66
N ILE A 172 -4.86 -12.57 1.03
CA ILE A 172 -4.62 -11.14 0.73
C ILE A 172 -5.68 -10.60 -0.24
N VAL A 173 -5.99 -11.32 -1.32
CA VAL A 173 -7.03 -10.92 -2.27
C VAL A 173 -8.39 -10.84 -1.58
N LYS A 174 -8.75 -11.81 -0.74
CA LYS A 174 -9.99 -11.78 0.03
C LYS A 174 -10.10 -10.55 0.93
N LEU A 175 -9.01 -10.16 1.60
CA LEU A 175 -8.99 -8.94 2.42
C LEU A 175 -9.14 -7.67 1.58
N ALA A 176 -8.50 -7.60 0.41
CA ALA A 176 -8.67 -6.48 -0.53
C ALA A 176 -10.12 -6.38 -1.02
N MET A 177 -10.74 -7.51 -1.41
CA MET A 177 -12.14 -7.56 -1.83
C MET A 177 -13.08 -7.15 -0.70
N ALA A 178 -12.82 -7.58 0.53
CA ALA A 178 -13.59 -7.16 1.70
C ALA A 178 -13.42 -5.67 2.01
N GLY A 179 -12.25 -5.09 1.70
CA GLY A 179 -12.00 -3.65 1.77
C GLY A 179 -12.90 -2.88 0.79
N TYR A 180 -12.93 -3.27 -0.48
CA TYR A 180 -13.86 -2.68 -1.44
C TYR A 180 -15.32 -2.87 -1.01
N MET A 181 -15.71 -4.09 -0.59
CA MET A 181 -17.06 -4.35 -0.10
C MET A 181 -17.43 -3.43 1.08
N SER A 182 -16.48 -3.16 1.99
CA SER A 182 -16.64 -2.23 3.10
C SER A 182 -16.89 -0.80 2.61
N ALA A 183 -16.05 -0.32 1.69
CA ALA A 183 -16.14 1.03 1.14
C ALA A 183 -17.47 1.24 0.39
N GLU A 184 -17.87 0.29 -0.45
CA GLU A 184 -19.11 0.35 -1.22
C GLU A 184 -20.36 0.32 -0.32
N ARG A 185 -20.35 -0.50 0.74
CA ARG A 185 -21.46 -0.60 1.70
C ARG A 185 -21.46 0.50 2.75
N LYS A 186 -20.35 1.25 2.87
CA LYS A 186 -20.11 2.22 3.95
C LYS A 186 -20.29 1.60 5.34
N GLN A 187 -19.80 0.36 5.49
CA GLN A 187 -20.00 -0.46 6.69
C GLN A 187 -18.76 -1.28 7.00
N THR A 188 -18.52 -1.53 8.29
CA THR A 188 -17.56 -2.53 8.73
C THR A 188 -18.07 -3.92 8.35
N ILE A 189 -17.24 -4.69 7.66
CA ILE A 189 -17.53 -6.06 7.24
C ILE A 189 -17.08 -7.03 8.32
N ASP A 190 -17.99 -7.90 8.77
CA ASP A 190 -17.70 -9.00 9.68
C ASP A 190 -17.16 -10.21 8.90
N LEU A 191 -15.85 -10.44 9.01
CA LEU A 191 -15.16 -11.52 8.31
C LEU A 191 -15.40 -12.88 8.98
N THR A 192 -16.02 -12.94 10.16
CA THR A 192 -16.39 -14.21 10.81
C THR A 192 -17.75 -14.74 10.33
N SER A 193 -18.53 -13.91 9.63
CA SER A 193 -19.85 -14.28 9.11
C SER A 193 -19.74 -15.23 7.92
N PRO A 194 -20.36 -16.44 7.97
CA PRO A 194 -20.36 -17.37 6.84
C PRO A 194 -21.05 -16.80 5.60
N VAL A 195 -22.02 -15.90 5.77
CA VAL A 195 -22.72 -15.24 4.65
C VAL A 195 -21.77 -14.29 3.92
N ILE A 196 -21.00 -13.49 4.66
CA ILE A 196 -20.00 -12.60 4.09
C ILE A 196 -18.89 -13.40 3.39
N GLN A 197 -18.40 -14.47 4.01
CA GLN A 197 -17.37 -15.33 3.40
C GLN A 197 -17.84 -15.88 2.05
N LYS A 198 -19.08 -16.40 1.98
CA LYS A 198 -19.66 -16.90 0.73
C LYS A 198 -19.85 -15.81 -0.32
N GLU A 199 -20.23 -14.61 0.11
CA GLU A 199 -20.41 -13.48 -0.81
C GLU A 199 -19.07 -13.04 -1.43
N LEU A 200 -17.99 -13.00 -0.63
CA LEU A 200 -16.65 -12.64 -1.08
C LEU A 200 -16.09 -13.57 -2.16
N GLU A 201 -16.53 -14.83 -2.24
CA GLU A 201 -16.10 -15.79 -3.28
C GLU A 201 -16.45 -15.32 -4.71
N THR A 202 -17.49 -14.50 -4.86
CA THR A 202 -17.99 -14.04 -6.16
C THR A 202 -18.10 -12.52 -6.26
N PHE A 203 -17.70 -11.81 -5.21
CA PHE A 203 -17.77 -10.37 -5.16
C PHE A 203 -16.78 -9.75 -6.16
N VAL A 204 -17.29 -8.83 -6.99
CA VAL A 204 -16.50 -8.02 -7.91
C VAL A 204 -16.79 -6.56 -7.57
N PRO A 205 -15.80 -5.77 -7.15
CA PRO A 205 -16.00 -4.35 -6.84
C PRO A 205 -16.62 -3.57 -8.01
N LEU A 206 -17.47 -2.60 -7.73
CA LEU A 206 -18.05 -1.69 -8.72
C LEU A 206 -16.97 -0.97 -9.53
N ILE A 207 -15.85 -0.59 -8.90
CA ILE A 207 -14.69 0.00 -9.58
C ILE A 207 -14.14 -0.97 -10.63
N GLN A 208 -13.94 -2.24 -10.28
CA GLN A 208 -13.48 -3.28 -11.23
C GLN A 208 -14.49 -3.53 -12.36
N GLN A 209 -15.78 -3.32 -12.11
CA GLN A 209 -16.83 -3.39 -13.14
C GLN A 209 -16.88 -2.14 -14.06
N GLY A 210 -16.00 -1.15 -13.88
CA GLY A 210 -16.05 0.13 -14.60
C GLY A 210 -17.14 1.09 -14.08
N ARG A 211 -17.75 0.77 -12.93
CA ARG A 211 -18.84 1.52 -12.28
C ARG A 211 -18.35 2.34 -11.09
N GLY A 212 -17.04 2.66 -11.05
CA GLY A 212 -16.44 3.41 -9.94
C GLY A 212 -17.10 4.77 -9.67
N ALA A 213 -17.70 5.39 -10.69
CA ALA A 213 -18.45 6.63 -10.53
C ALA A 213 -19.64 6.50 -9.54
N GLU A 214 -20.19 5.31 -9.32
CA GLU A 214 -21.31 5.10 -8.39
C GLU A 214 -20.89 5.16 -6.92
N VAL A 215 -19.60 4.99 -6.63
CA VAL A 215 -19.08 4.95 -5.25
C VAL A 215 -18.03 6.01 -4.97
N LEU A 216 -17.44 6.60 -6.01
CA LEU A 216 -16.41 7.64 -5.90
C LEU A 216 -16.92 9.06 -6.22
N SER A 217 -18.10 9.20 -6.84
CA SER A 217 -18.67 10.52 -7.11
C SER A 217 -19.46 11.01 -5.91
N ALA A 218 -18.99 12.10 -5.29
CA ALA A 218 -19.81 12.98 -4.48
C ALA A 218 -20.38 14.10 -5.36
#